data_AF-A0A6J7KDP5-F1
#
_entry.id   AF-A0A6J7KDP5-F1
#
_cell.length_a   1.000
_cell.length_b   1.000
_cell.length_c   1.000
_cell.angle_alpha   90.00
_cell.angle_beta   90.00
_cell.angle_gamma   90.00
#
_symmetry.space_group_name_H-M   'P 1'
#
loop_
_entity.id
_entity.type
_entity.pdbx_description
1 polymer ?
#
loop_
_entity_poly.entity_id
_entity_poly.type
_entity_poly.pdbx_seq_one_letter_code
_entity_poly.pdbx_strand_id
1 'polypeptide(L)'
;MVPWFASGNRDEKVFENPGKMDVTRNPNEHMTFGRGGPHMCLGNALARIELRVMFEELIRRVDKVEQVGEIDYLRSNFVHGIKRFQVKVTTR
;
A
#
# COMPACT_ATOMS: atom_id res chain seq x y z
N MET A 1 -18.05 4.18 -17.38
CA MET A 1 -16.58 4.34 -17.28
C MET A 1 -16.15 3.89 -15.89
N VAL A 2 -15.11 3.06 -15.76
CA VAL A 2 -14.61 2.58 -14.46
C VAL A 2 -13.26 3.23 -14.18
N PRO A 3 -13.11 4.01 -13.09
CA PRO A 3 -11.82 4.58 -12.71
C PRO A 3 -10.92 3.50 -12.11
N TRP A 4 -9.89 3.09 -12.86
CA TRP A 4 -8.89 2.14 -12.38
C TRP A 4 -7.77 2.83 -11.61
N PHE A 5 -7.99 3.12 -10.32
CA PHE A 5 -6.99 3.81 -9.48
C PHE A 5 -5.63 3.11 -9.45
N ALA A 6 -5.61 1.76 -9.51
CA ALA A 6 -4.37 1.00 -9.60
C ALA A 6 -3.53 1.34 -10.84
N SER A 7 -4.19 1.57 -11.98
CA SER A 7 -3.53 2.02 -13.22
C SER A 7 -3.03 3.45 -13.06
N GLY A 8 -3.85 4.35 -12.52
CA GLY A 8 -3.46 5.76 -12.37
C GLY A 8 -2.34 5.98 -11.35
N ASN A 9 -2.27 5.17 -10.29
CA ASN A 9 -1.14 5.15 -9.34
C ASN A 9 0.17 4.62 -9.96
N ARG A 10 0.13 4.16 -11.20
CA ARG A 10 1.28 3.65 -11.97
C ARG A 10 1.51 4.46 -13.26
N ASP A 11 0.81 5.58 -13.46
CA ASP A 11 0.93 6.42 -14.66
C ASP A 11 2.28 7.15 -14.68
N GLU A 12 3.12 6.84 -15.66
CA GLU A 12 4.45 7.44 -15.85
C GLU A 12 4.41 8.94 -16.17
N LYS A 13 3.26 9.49 -16.58
CA LYS A 13 3.10 10.94 -16.79
C LYS A 13 3.02 11.72 -15.48
N VAL A 14 2.71 11.05 -14.38
CA VAL A 14 2.55 11.65 -13.05
C VAL A 14 3.67 11.18 -12.11
N PHE A 15 4.04 9.90 -12.20
CA PHE A 15 5.01 9.28 -11.30
C PHE A 15 6.26 8.84 -12.04
N GLU A 16 7.39 9.45 -11.74
CA GLU A 16 8.68 8.98 -12.24
C GLU A 16 8.98 7.56 -11.68
N ASN A 17 9.39 6.63 -12.54
CA ASN A 17 9.66 5.23 -12.18
C ASN A 17 8.49 4.57 -11.38
N PRO A 18 7.28 4.47 -11.96
CA PRO A 18 6.07 4.09 -11.22
C PRO A 18 6.10 2.66 -10.66
N GLY A 19 6.92 1.77 -11.23
CA GLY A 19 7.12 0.40 -10.75
C GLY A 19 8.06 0.26 -9.56
N LYS A 20 8.82 1.30 -9.21
CA LYS A 20 9.77 1.28 -8.08
C LYS A 20 9.07 1.64 -6.78
N MET A 21 9.29 0.83 -5.74
CA MET A 21 8.90 1.19 -4.38
C MET A 21 9.92 2.20 -3.83
N ASP A 22 9.50 3.46 -3.72
CA ASP A 22 10.30 4.54 -3.14
C ASP A 22 9.53 5.17 -1.98
N VAL A 23 9.99 4.90 -0.75
CA VAL A 23 9.38 5.41 0.48
C VAL A 23 9.66 6.89 0.70
N THR A 24 10.60 7.48 -0.05
CA THR A 24 11.01 8.88 0.03
C THR A 24 10.36 9.74 -1.06
N ARG A 25 9.54 9.15 -1.95
CA ARG A 25 8.91 9.83 -3.08
C ARG A 25 8.15 11.07 -2.61
N ASN A 26 8.49 12.21 -3.21
CA ASN A 26 7.82 13.48 -3.00
C ASN A 26 7.92 14.32 -4.29
N PRO A 27 6.81 14.81 -4.88
CA PRO A 27 5.42 14.64 -4.44
C PRO A 27 4.90 13.20 -4.62
N ASN A 28 3.86 12.83 -3.87
CA ASN A 28 3.24 11.50 -3.93
C ASN A 28 1.70 11.57 -3.92
N GLU A 29 1.14 12.17 -4.98
CA GLU A 29 -0.30 12.45 -5.13
C GLU A 29 -1.10 11.22 -5.61
N HIS A 30 -1.01 10.12 -4.88
CA HIS A 30 -1.72 8.87 -5.21
C HIS A 30 -3.25 9.02 -5.08
N MET A 31 -3.99 8.23 -5.87
CA MET A 31 -5.46 8.20 -5.90
C MET A 31 -6.08 7.07 -5.06
N THR A 32 -5.30 6.40 -4.20
CA THR A 32 -5.75 5.25 -3.39
C THR A 32 -7.00 5.52 -2.55
N PHE A 33 -7.20 6.77 -2.11
CA PHE A 33 -8.36 7.19 -1.31
C PHE A 33 -9.46 7.87 -2.15
N GLY A 34 -9.45 7.67 -3.47
CA GLY A 34 -10.16 8.53 -4.42
C GLY A 34 -9.40 9.84 -4.66
N ARG A 35 -9.89 10.68 -5.58
CA ARG A 35 -9.24 11.94 -5.96
C ARG A 35 -10.21 13.11 -5.87
N GLY A 36 -10.12 13.90 -4.80
CA GLY A 36 -10.67 15.26 -4.66
C GLY A 36 -12.18 15.46 -4.85
N GLY A 37 -12.95 14.39 -5.07
CA GLY A 37 -14.38 14.43 -5.30
C GLY A 37 -15.22 14.18 -4.03
N PRO A 38 -16.55 14.24 -4.14
CA PRO A 38 -17.48 14.11 -3.00
C PRO A 38 -17.43 12.73 -2.32
N HIS A 39 -16.85 11.71 -2.98
CA HIS A 39 -16.68 10.36 -2.46
C HIS A 39 -15.23 10.04 -2.08
N MET A 40 -14.42 11.06 -1.78
CA MET A 40 -13.10 10.83 -1.20
C MET A 40 -13.23 10.04 0.10
N CYS A 41 -12.32 9.10 0.32
CA CYS A 41 -12.39 8.19 1.46
C CYS A 41 -12.46 8.96 2.77
N LEU A 42 -13.59 8.83 3.46
CA LEU A 42 -13.81 9.42 4.77
C LEU A 42 -12.77 8.94 5.80
N GLY A 43 -12.33 7.68 5.68
CA GLY A 43 -11.34 7.06 6.55
C GLY A 43 -9.87 7.34 6.20
N ASN A 44 -9.56 8.22 5.23
CA ASN A 44 -8.19 8.41 4.76
C ASN A 44 -7.22 8.82 5.90
N ALA A 45 -7.68 9.66 6.83
CA ALA A 45 -6.88 10.09 7.97
C ALA A 45 -6.62 8.93 8.95
N LEU A 46 -7.66 8.12 9.23
CA LEU A 46 -7.56 6.95 10.11
C LEU A 46 -6.58 5.92 9.53
N ALA A 47 -6.74 5.54 8.27
CA ALA A 47 -5.88 4.56 7.61
C ALA A 47 -4.39 4.98 7.61
N ARG A 48 -4.12 6.29 7.47
CA ARG A 48 -2.76 6.83 7.55
C ARG A 48 -2.17 6.71 8.96
N ILE A 49 -2.97 6.96 10.00
CA ILE A 49 -2.54 6.80 11.40
C ILE A 49 -2.29 5.31 11.71
N GLU A 50 -3.19 4.42 11.27
CA GLU A 50 -3.04 2.98 11.47
C GLU A 50 -1.72 2.47 10.86
N LEU A 51 -1.42 2.82 9.62
CA LEU A 51 -0.16 2.44 8.98
C LEU A 51 1.06 3.04 9.68
N ARG A 52 0.98 4.30 10.12
CA ARG A 52 2.05 4.96 10.85
C ARG A 52 2.37 4.21 12.15
N VAL A 53 1.37 3.97 12.98
CA VAL A 53 1.54 3.27 14.27
C VAL A 53 2.04 1.84 14.03
N MET A 54 1.47 1.14 13.04
CA MET A 54 1.91 -0.21 12.68
C MET A 54 3.41 -0.23 12.33
N PHE A 55 3.88 0.66 11.45
CA PHE A 55 5.30 0.68 11.06
C PHE A 55 6.21 1.18 12.18
N GLU A 56 5.80 2.17 12.98
CA GLU A 56 6.56 2.65 14.14
C GLU A 56 6.81 1.52 15.15
N GLU A 57 5.80 0.70 15.44
CA GLU A 57 5.94 -0.43 16.37
C GLU A 57 6.67 -1.62 15.74
N LEU A 58 6.39 -1.92 14.47
CA LEU A 58 7.03 -3.03 13.75
C LEU A 58 8.54 -2.82 13.66
N ILE A 59 8.98 -1.62 13.22
CA ILE A 59 10.40 -1.30 13.03
C ILE A 59 11.16 -1.30 14.36
N ARG A 60 10.51 -1.08 15.51
CA ARG A 60 11.19 -1.15 16.82
C ARG A 60 11.49 -2.58 17.28
N ARG A 61 10.59 -3.52 16.97
CA ARG A 61 10.60 -4.88 17.54
C ARG A 61 11.15 -5.94 16.59
N VAL A 62 11.06 -5.69 15.28
CA VAL A 62 11.41 -6.66 14.24
C VAL A 62 12.72 -6.27 13.58
N ASP A 63 13.63 -7.22 13.53
CA ASP A 63 14.90 -7.08 12.82
C ASP A 63 14.77 -7.49 11.35
N LYS A 64 14.08 -8.62 11.10
CA LYS A 64 13.94 -9.18 9.76
C LYS A 64 12.57 -9.82 9.55
N VAL A 65 12.02 -9.66 8.34
CA VAL A 65 10.85 -10.40 7.86
C VAL A 65 11.23 -11.08 6.55
N GLU A 66 11.03 -12.39 6.48
CA GLU A 66 11.38 -13.20 5.31
C GLU A 66 10.15 -13.94 4.82
N GLN A 67 9.88 -13.87 3.52
CA GLN A 67 8.84 -14.69 2.88
C GLN A 67 9.28 -16.16 2.90
N VAL A 68 8.40 -17.04 3.39
CA VAL A 68 8.68 -18.50 3.49
C VAL A 68 7.67 -19.37 2.73
N GLY A 69 6.79 -18.75 1.94
CA GLY A 69 5.82 -19.45 1.10
C GLY A 69 5.28 -18.54 0.00
N GLU A 70 4.50 -19.09 -0.93
CA GLU A 70 3.85 -18.32 -1.98
C GLU A 70 2.80 -17.36 -1.41
N ILE A 71 2.58 -16.23 -2.08
CA ILE A 71 1.57 -15.25 -1.71
C ILE A 71 0.24 -15.65 -2.35
N ASP A 72 -0.78 -15.90 -1.53
CA ASP A 72 -2.16 -16.13 -1.98
C ASP A 72 -2.88 -14.79 -2.02
N TYR A 73 -3.39 -14.40 -3.19
CA TYR A 73 -4.11 -13.14 -3.39
C TYR A 73 -5.63 -13.35 -3.38
N LEU A 74 -6.36 -12.31 -2.99
CA LEU A 74 -7.82 -12.32 -3.12
C LEU A 74 -8.23 -12.39 -4.60
N ARG A 75 -9.20 -13.25 -4.92
CA ARG A 75 -9.87 -13.24 -6.22
C ARG A 75 -10.88 -12.09 -6.26
N SER A 76 -10.41 -10.90 -6.61
CA SER A 76 -11.24 -9.70 -6.73
C SER A 76 -10.74 -8.81 -7.87
N ASN A 77 -11.69 -8.19 -8.58
CA ASN A 77 -11.40 -7.11 -9.53
C ASN A 77 -11.43 -5.71 -8.89
N PHE A 78 -11.76 -5.63 -7.60
CA PHE A 78 -11.91 -4.38 -6.87
C PHE A 78 -10.83 -4.22 -5.78
N VAL A 79 -10.63 -5.25 -4.96
CA VAL A 79 -9.63 -5.24 -3.87
C VAL A 79 -8.36 -5.97 -4.33
N HIS A 80 -7.26 -5.25 -4.46
CA HIS A 80 -5.93 -5.85 -4.63
C HIS A 80 -5.34 -6.19 -3.25
N GLY A 81 -5.77 -7.32 -2.68
CA GLY A 81 -5.42 -7.72 -1.32
C GLY A 81 -4.70 -9.07 -1.26
N ILE A 82 -3.83 -9.21 -0.26
CA ILE A 82 -3.18 -10.48 0.07
C ILE A 82 -4.10 -11.25 1.02
N LYS A 83 -4.45 -12.48 0.65
CA LYS A 83 -5.27 -13.38 1.45
C LYS A 83 -4.41 -14.15 2.46
N ARG A 84 -3.21 -14.59 2.05
CA ARG A 84 -2.24 -15.27 2.93
C ARG A 84 -0.82 -14.88 2.54
N PHE A 85 -0.03 -14.52 3.56
CA PHE A 85 1.40 -14.25 3.40
C PHE A 85 2.16 -14.94 4.53
N GLN A 86 2.82 -16.06 4.23
CA GLN A 86 3.61 -16.77 5.22
C GLN A 86 4.97 -16.11 5.34
N VAL A 87 5.27 -15.63 6.55
CA VAL A 87 6.55 -14.97 6.85
C VAL A 87 7.20 -15.57 8.09
N LYS A 88 8.54 -15.64 8.05
CA LYS A 88 9.37 -15.82 9.23
C LYS A 88 9.78 -14.45 9.73
N VAL A 89 9.60 -14.22 11.04
CA VAL A 89 9.94 -12.96 11.68
C VAL A 89 11.09 -13.21 12.66
N THR A 90 12.15 -12.43 12.54
CA THR A 90 13.23 -12.35 13.52
C THR A 90 13.02 -11.09 14.34
N THR A 91 12.75 -11.26 15.63
CA THR A 91 12.65 -10.12 16.57
C THR A 91 14.04 -9.68 17.03
N ARG A 92 14.13 -8.43 17.47
CA ARG A 92 15.31 -7.94 18.19
C ARG A 92 15.33 -8.42 19.63
#